data_AF-A0A931R1U4-F1
#
_entry.id   AF-A0A931R1U4-F1
#
_cell.length_a   1.000
_cell.length_b   1.000
_cell.length_c   1.000
_cell.angle_alpha   90.00
_cell.angle_beta   90.00
_cell.angle_gamma   90.00
#
_symmetry.space_group_name_H-M   'P 1'
#
loop_
_entity.id
_entity.type
_entity.pdbx_description
1 polymer ?
#
loop_
_entity_poly.entity_id
_entity_poly.type
_entity_poly.pdbx_seq_one_letter_code
_entity_poly.pdbx_strand_id
1 'polypeptide(L)'
;MPKKALDSGKPAFKTVPVPLDTIYDGLIIDAIEQNFKPALINRIFTAKGEVLYDPAKIGKKFLVEQGCGEYANSIDKAKAALAIRAVKKPLIIKAAGSVSQTDLQVADEDALTIFSANLKSGFFASAKVAFVLQ
;
A
#
# COMPACT_ATOMS: atom_id res chain seq x y z
N MET A 1 39.07 -15.23 -42.37
CA MET A 1 38.32 -14.54 -41.30
C MET A 1 36.92 -14.23 -41.80
N PRO A 2 35.83 -14.83 -41.29
CA PRO A 2 34.48 -14.41 -41.65
C PRO A 2 34.02 -13.28 -40.72
N LYS A 3 33.44 -12.22 -41.30
CA LYS A 3 32.85 -11.08 -40.59
C LYS A 3 31.58 -11.53 -39.86
N LYS A 4 31.56 -11.34 -38.53
CA LYS A 4 30.39 -11.57 -37.68
C LYS A 4 29.35 -10.47 -37.96
N ALA A 5 28.17 -10.86 -38.43
CA ALA A 5 27.02 -9.96 -38.54
C ALA A 5 26.59 -9.53 -37.12
N LEU A 6 26.38 -8.22 -36.93
CA LEU A 6 25.83 -7.68 -35.69
C LEU A 6 24.35 -8.05 -35.59
N ASP A 7 24.02 -8.86 -34.60
CA ASP A 7 22.66 -9.13 -34.16
C ASP A 7 22.06 -7.85 -33.56
N SER A 8 21.04 -7.29 -34.21
CA SER A 8 20.29 -6.14 -33.74
C SER A 8 19.27 -6.56 -32.68
N GLY A 9 19.76 -6.93 -31.50
CA GLY A 9 18.94 -7.23 -30.33
C GLY A 9 18.31 -5.95 -29.76
N LYS A 10 17.23 -5.45 -30.37
CA LYS A 10 16.33 -4.50 -29.70
C LYS A 10 15.52 -5.27 -28.65
N PRO A 11 15.56 -4.90 -27.36
CA PRO A 11 14.62 -5.47 -26.40
C PRO A 11 13.22 -5.01 -26.80
N ALA A 12 12.40 -5.95 -27.27
CA ALA A 12 10.99 -5.73 -27.47
C ALA A 12 10.34 -5.62 -26.09
N PHE A 13 10.02 -4.40 -25.66
CA PHE A 13 9.16 -4.17 -24.51
C PHE A 13 7.80 -4.78 -24.81
N LYS A 14 7.54 -5.97 -24.25
CA LYS A 14 6.19 -6.52 -24.21
C LYS A 14 5.38 -5.71 -23.21
N THR A 15 4.65 -4.71 -23.69
CA THR A 15 3.63 -4.04 -22.89
C THR A 15 2.47 -5.02 -22.71
N VAL A 16 2.46 -5.76 -21.60
CA VAL A 16 1.21 -6.39 -21.14
C VAL A 16 0.36 -5.24 -20.59
N PRO A 17 -0.80 -4.91 -21.19
CA PRO A 17 -1.66 -3.86 -20.67
C PRO A 17 -2.18 -4.32 -19.31
N VAL A 18 -1.73 -3.68 -18.22
CA VAL A 18 -2.36 -3.84 -16.91
C VAL A 18 -3.68 -3.04 -16.97
N PRO A 19 -4.86 -3.67 -16.72
CA PRO A 19 -6.13 -2.96 -16.78
C PRO A 19 -6.16 -1.78 -15.80
N LEU A 20 -6.28 -0.57 -16.33
CA LEU A 20 -6.31 0.70 -15.59
C LEU A 20 -7.59 0.91 -14.76
N ASP A 21 -8.56 -0.01 -14.87
CA ASP A 21 -9.91 0.12 -14.33
C ASP A 21 -10.11 -0.52 -12.95
N THR A 22 -9.05 -1.10 -12.35
CA THR A 22 -9.19 -1.66 -11.01
C THR A 22 -9.31 -0.54 -9.98
N ILE A 23 -10.51 -0.38 -9.43
CA ILE A 23 -10.77 0.50 -8.29
C ILE A 23 -10.46 -0.28 -7.01
N TYR A 24 -9.50 0.21 -6.25
CA TYR A 24 -9.21 -0.28 -4.90
C TYR A 24 -9.98 0.55 -3.88
N ASP A 25 -10.54 -0.11 -2.87
CA ASP A 25 -11.39 0.50 -1.84
C ASP A 25 -10.80 0.38 -0.42
N GLY A 26 -9.55 -0.05 -0.32
CA GLY A 26 -8.76 -0.12 0.91
C GLY A 26 -7.29 -0.40 0.63
N LEU A 27 -6.49 -0.42 1.69
CA LEU A 27 -5.05 -0.68 1.63
C LEU A 27 -4.65 -1.73 2.67
N ILE A 28 -3.81 -2.68 2.26
CA ILE A 28 -3.08 -3.58 3.15
C ILE A 28 -1.60 -3.33 2.93
N ILE A 29 -0.87 -3.00 3.99
CA ILE A 29 0.60 -2.95 3.97
C ILE A 29 1.15 -4.22 4.60
N ASP A 30 1.89 -5.00 3.84
CA ASP A 30 2.67 -6.13 4.33
C ASP A 30 4.00 -5.65 4.93
N ALA A 31 4.09 -5.65 6.25
CA ALA A 31 5.24 -5.22 7.02
C ALA A 31 5.86 -6.35 7.86
N ILE A 32 5.62 -7.63 7.50
CA ILE A 32 6.09 -8.78 8.29
C ILE A 32 7.62 -8.88 8.38
N GLU A 33 8.33 -8.28 7.42
CA GLU A 33 9.80 -8.20 7.39
C GLU A 33 10.34 -6.96 8.11
N GLN A 34 9.46 -6.08 8.60
CA GLN A 34 9.83 -4.84 9.27
C GLN A 34 9.71 -5.00 10.78
N ASN A 35 10.55 -4.29 11.55
CA ASN A 35 10.40 -4.17 13.00
C ASN A 35 9.31 -3.16 13.37
N PHE A 36 8.11 -3.36 12.82
CA PHE A 36 6.95 -2.50 12.95
C PHE A 36 6.07 -2.97 14.10
N LYS A 37 5.51 -2.01 14.86
CA LYS A 37 4.70 -2.25 16.04
C LYS A 37 3.36 -1.54 15.95
N PRO A 38 2.29 -2.13 16.51
CA PRO A 38 1.02 -1.45 16.64
C PRO A 38 1.16 -0.17 17.45
N ALA A 39 0.50 0.89 17.01
CA ALA A 39 0.37 2.15 17.75
C ALA A 39 -1.02 2.76 17.53
N LEU A 40 -1.30 3.84 18.26
CA LEU A 40 -2.49 4.66 18.04
C LEU A 40 -2.39 5.47 16.75
N ILE A 41 -1.17 5.85 16.36
CA ILE A 41 -0.88 6.64 15.18
C ILE A 41 0.23 5.94 14.40
N ASN A 42 -0.10 5.47 13.21
CA ASN A 42 0.84 4.86 12.29
C ASN A 42 0.71 5.56 10.95
N ARG A 43 1.83 6.04 10.42
CA ARG A 43 1.88 6.74 9.15
C ARG A 43 2.59 5.90 8.11
N ILE A 44 2.29 6.21 6.85
CA ILE A 44 2.96 5.63 5.70
C ILE A 44 3.64 6.77 4.96
N PHE A 45 4.93 6.60 4.67
CA PHE A 45 5.77 7.57 4.00
C PHE A 45 6.22 7.08 2.62
N THR A 46 6.46 8.02 1.70
CA THR A 46 7.17 7.76 0.45
C THR A 46 8.67 7.54 0.71
N ALA A 47 9.42 7.08 -0.30
CA ALA A 47 10.88 6.94 -0.18
C ALA A 47 11.57 8.28 0.15
N LYS A 48 10.94 9.40 -0.23
CA LYS A 48 11.42 10.77 -0.01
C LYS A 48 11.01 11.37 1.35
N GLY A 49 10.29 10.62 2.18
CA GLY A 49 9.85 11.07 3.51
C GLY A 49 8.60 11.93 3.50
N GLU A 50 7.82 11.93 2.41
CA GLU A 50 6.54 12.61 2.34
C GLU A 50 5.44 11.72 2.93
N VAL A 51 4.49 12.31 3.65
CA VAL A 51 3.40 11.57 4.30
C VAL A 51 2.32 11.21 3.28
N LEU A 52 2.09 9.92 3.08
CA LEU A 52 1.06 9.37 2.21
C LEU A 52 -0.23 9.06 2.97
N TYR A 53 -0.11 8.45 4.14
CA TYR A 53 -1.23 8.19 5.05
C TYR A 53 -0.96 8.82 6.41
N ASP A 54 -1.93 9.59 6.90
CA ASP A 54 -1.88 10.25 8.20
C ASP A 54 -3.22 10.06 8.93
N PRO A 55 -3.24 9.36 10.08
CA PRO A 55 -4.45 9.20 10.87
C PRO A 55 -5.12 10.51 11.30
N ALA A 56 -4.38 11.62 11.38
CA ALA A 56 -4.95 12.94 11.67
C ALA A 56 -5.93 13.44 10.58
N LYS A 57 -5.92 12.83 9.39
CA LYS A 57 -6.81 13.16 8.26
C LYS A 57 -8.04 12.26 8.16
N ILE A 58 -8.21 11.30 9.08
CA ILE A 58 -9.37 10.42 9.13
C ILE A 58 -10.59 11.21 9.62
N GLY A 59 -11.76 10.96 9.02
CA GLY A 59 -13.00 11.54 9.49
C GLY A 59 -13.33 11.11 10.92
N LYS A 60 -13.70 12.07 11.79
CA LYS A 60 -13.95 11.84 13.23
C LYS A 60 -14.86 10.66 13.53
N LYS A 61 -15.93 10.46 12.73
CA LYS A 61 -16.84 9.33 12.86
C LYS A 61 -16.08 8.00 12.79
N PHE A 62 -15.29 7.81 11.75
CA PHE A 62 -14.52 6.59 11.52
C PHE A 62 -13.44 6.40 12.59
N LEU A 63 -12.78 7.49 13.00
CA LEU A 63 -11.78 7.43 14.06
C LEU A 63 -12.38 6.90 15.38
N VAL A 64 -13.59 7.31 15.73
CA VAL A 64 -14.28 6.86 16.95
C VAL A 64 -14.80 5.42 16.82
N GLU A 65 -15.40 5.07 15.68
CA GLU A 65 -16.04 3.77 15.49
C GLU A 65 -15.05 2.62 15.31
N GLN A 66 -13.91 2.90 14.65
CA GLN A 66 -13.02 1.85 14.18
C GLN A 66 -11.53 2.23 14.28
N GLY A 67 -11.17 3.41 14.82
CA GLY A 67 -9.77 3.80 14.95
C GLY A 67 -9.05 4.03 13.61
N CYS A 68 -7.73 3.95 13.65
CA CYS A 68 -6.83 4.39 12.58
C CYS A 68 -6.46 3.30 11.55
N GLY A 69 -7.00 2.10 11.70
CA GLY A 69 -6.67 0.96 10.85
C GLY A 69 -6.71 -0.34 11.63
N GLU A 70 -6.43 -1.43 10.91
CA GLU A 70 -6.41 -2.79 11.45
C GLU A 70 -4.99 -3.33 11.55
N TYR A 71 -4.80 -4.30 12.44
CA TYR A 71 -3.60 -5.10 12.53
C TYR A 71 -3.94 -6.56 12.33
N ALA A 72 -3.10 -7.27 11.58
CA ALA A 72 -3.24 -8.70 11.38
C ALA A 72 -1.87 -9.36 11.25
N ASN A 73 -1.81 -10.68 11.49
CA ASN A 73 -0.59 -11.45 11.27
C ASN A 73 -0.60 -12.26 9.96
N SER A 74 -1.55 -11.98 9.06
CA SER A 74 -1.53 -12.48 7.70
C SER A 74 -2.37 -11.60 6.79
N ILE A 75 -2.09 -11.66 5.49
CA ILE A 75 -2.84 -10.93 4.46
C ILE A 75 -4.32 -11.32 4.44
N ASP A 76 -4.64 -12.61 4.64
CA ASP A 76 -6.03 -13.06 4.62
C ASP A 76 -6.83 -12.57 5.84
N LYS A 77 -6.19 -12.51 7.01
CA LYS A 77 -6.80 -11.89 8.19
C LYS A 77 -6.98 -10.39 8.02
N ALA A 78 -6.02 -9.70 7.40
CA ALA A 78 -6.16 -8.28 7.05
C ALA A 78 -7.35 -8.05 6.10
N LYS A 79 -7.51 -8.88 5.07
CA LYS A 79 -8.69 -8.83 4.18
C LYS A 79 -9.99 -9.04 4.95
N ALA A 80 -10.04 -10.04 5.83
CA ALA A 80 -11.23 -10.32 6.64
C ALA A 80 -11.58 -9.16 7.58
N ALA A 81 -10.58 -8.55 8.22
CA ALA A 81 -10.78 -7.37 9.07
C ALA A 81 -11.29 -6.17 8.26
N LEU A 82 -10.70 -5.90 7.09
CA LEU A 82 -11.14 -4.83 6.21
C LEU A 82 -12.52 -5.06 5.59
N ALA A 83 -12.94 -6.33 5.42
CA ALA A 83 -14.30 -6.64 4.96
C ALA A 83 -15.37 -6.13 5.92
N ILE A 84 -15.11 -6.12 7.23
CA ILE A 84 -15.99 -5.52 8.25
C ILE A 84 -16.14 -4.00 8.01
N ARG A 85 -15.09 -3.35 7.48
CA ARG A 85 -15.08 -1.94 7.07
C ARG A 85 -15.60 -1.71 5.64
N ALA A 86 -16.34 -2.67 5.09
CA ALA A 86 -16.88 -2.66 3.74
C ALA A 86 -15.82 -2.47 2.63
N VAL A 87 -14.63 -3.03 2.81
CA VAL A 87 -13.60 -3.14 1.77
C VAL A 87 -13.79 -4.46 1.03
N LYS A 88 -13.80 -4.42 -0.30
CA LYS A 88 -13.98 -5.60 -1.16
C LYS A 88 -12.72 -5.91 -1.96
N LYS A 89 -11.95 -4.90 -2.33
CA LYS A 89 -10.77 -4.99 -3.19
C LYS A 89 -9.65 -4.12 -2.62
N PRO A 90 -8.99 -4.58 -1.53
CA PRO A 90 -7.84 -3.85 -1.00
C PRO A 90 -6.67 -3.89 -1.99
N LEU A 91 -5.97 -2.78 -2.12
CA LEU A 91 -4.63 -2.74 -2.70
C LEU A 91 -3.66 -3.38 -1.68
N ILE A 92 -2.80 -4.29 -2.11
CA ILE A 92 -1.84 -4.97 -1.24
C ILE A 92 -0.44 -4.54 -1.65
N ILE A 93 0.30 -3.92 -0.72
CA ILE A 93 1.64 -3.36 -0.96
C ILE A 93 2.59 -3.90 0.10
N LYS A 94 3.81 -4.25 -0.29
CA LYS A 94 4.87 -4.60 0.64
C LYS A 94 5.56 -3.34 1.15
N ALA A 95 5.80 -3.25 2.45
CA ALA A 95 6.60 -2.17 3.01
C ALA A 95 8.05 -2.27 2.49
N ALA A 96 8.60 -1.16 2.03
CA ALA A 96 10.00 -1.06 1.62
C ALA A 96 10.94 -0.89 2.82
N GLY A 97 10.42 -0.41 3.95
CA GLY A 97 11.17 -0.21 5.18
C GLY A 97 10.29 0.33 6.31
N SER A 98 10.93 0.66 7.43
CA SER A 98 10.33 1.42 8.51
C SER A 98 11.05 2.75 8.71
N VAL A 99 10.28 3.83 8.91
CA VAL A 99 10.81 5.16 9.26
C VAL A 99 11.03 5.25 10.77
N SER A 100 10.16 4.59 11.53
CA SER A 100 10.24 4.43 12.98
C SER A 100 9.65 3.07 13.37
N GLN A 101 9.60 2.72 14.65
CA GLN A 101 8.94 1.46 15.07
C GLN A 101 7.42 1.47 14.79
N THR A 102 6.82 2.62 14.48
CA THR A 102 5.37 2.76 14.29
C THR A 102 5.01 3.37 12.93
N ASP A 103 6.00 3.68 12.10
CA ASP A 103 5.79 4.30 10.79
C ASP A 103 6.50 3.51 9.70
N LEU A 104 5.84 3.35 8.57
CA LEU A 104 6.34 2.55 7.45
C LEU A 104 6.72 3.43 6.26
N GLN A 105 7.61 2.90 5.44
CA GLN A 105 7.99 3.47 4.16
C GLN A 105 7.61 2.50 3.03
N VAL A 106 7.13 3.04 1.91
CA VAL A 106 6.86 2.29 0.68
C VAL A 106 7.80 2.75 -0.44
N ALA A 107 7.97 1.90 -1.47
CA ALA A 107 8.74 2.25 -2.65
C ALA A 107 8.04 3.36 -3.46
N ASP A 108 8.78 4.09 -4.30
CA ASP A 108 8.25 5.22 -5.07
C ASP A 108 7.12 4.80 -6.03
N GLU A 109 7.25 3.65 -6.69
CA GLU A 109 6.24 3.10 -7.61
C GLU A 109 4.94 2.73 -6.86
N ASP A 110 5.08 2.17 -5.67
CA ASP A 110 3.96 1.82 -4.80
C ASP A 110 3.27 3.06 -4.24
N ALA A 111 4.04 4.08 -3.86
CA ALA A 111 3.49 5.36 -3.38
C ALA A 111 2.57 6.00 -4.43
N LEU A 112 2.98 6.01 -5.70
CA LEU A 112 2.17 6.50 -6.81
C LEU A 112 0.88 5.69 -7.00
N THR A 113 0.99 4.36 -6.89
CA THR A 113 -0.16 3.45 -7.00
C THR A 113 -1.17 3.67 -5.87
N ILE A 114 -0.69 3.73 -4.63
CA ILE A 114 -1.51 4.00 -3.43
C ILE A 114 -2.18 5.37 -3.54
N PHE A 115 -1.42 6.41 -3.89
CA PHE A 115 -1.95 7.76 -4.03
C PHE A 115 -3.08 7.81 -5.07
N SER A 116 -2.84 7.25 -6.25
CA SER A 116 -3.82 7.20 -7.35
C SER A 116 -5.06 6.39 -6.97
N ALA A 117 -4.89 5.28 -6.27
CA ALA A 117 -5.99 4.45 -5.79
C ALA A 117 -6.85 5.19 -4.75
N ASN A 118 -6.21 5.85 -3.77
CA ASN A 118 -6.92 6.62 -2.76
C ASN A 118 -7.58 7.87 -3.35
N LEU A 119 -7.01 8.52 -4.37
CA LEU A 119 -7.67 9.63 -5.07
C LEU A 119 -9.01 9.20 -5.69
N LYS A 120 -9.11 7.96 -6.18
CA LYS A 120 -10.34 7.43 -6.81
C LYS A 120 -11.42 7.05 -5.81
N SER A 121 -11.07 6.52 -4.64
CA SER A 121 -12.04 5.92 -3.70
C SER A 121 -12.05 6.53 -2.29
N GLY A 122 -11.09 7.36 -1.93
CA GLY A 122 -11.02 8.08 -0.66
C GLY A 122 -10.85 7.19 0.57
N PHE A 123 -10.30 5.98 0.41
CA PHE A 123 -10.28 4.97 1.47
C PHE A 123 -9.48 5.36 2.73
N PHE A 124 -8.53 6.30 2.63
CA PHE A 124 -7.80 6.84 3.78
C PHE A 124 -8.68 7.63 4.75
N ALA A 125 -9.57 8.49 4.23
CA ALA A 125 -10.44 9.32 5.08
C ALA A 125 -11.42 8.47 5.91
N SER A 126 -11.64 7.21 5.50
CA SER A 126 -12.52 6.24 6.15
C SER A 126 -11.75 5.12 6.87
N ALA A 127 -10.46 5.30 7.18
CA ALA A 127 -9.63 4.35 7.93
C ALA A 127 -9.67 2.90 7.39
N LYS A 128 -9.73 2.74 6.07
CA LYS A 128 -9.74 1.43 5.40
C LYS A 128 -8.32 0.97 5.08
N VAL A 129 -7.50 0.89 6.13
CA VAL A 129 -6.08 0.53 6.06
C VAL A 129 -5.82 -0.60 7.06
N ALA A 130 -5.06 -1.62 6.65
CA ALA A 130 -4.58 -2.66 7.54
C ALA A 130 -3.07 -2.84 7.42
N PHE A 131 -2.43 -3.16 8.53
CA PHE A 131 -1.01 -3.47 8.61
C PHE A 131 -0.84 -4.95 8.95
N VAL A 132 -0.07 -5.66 8.13
CA VAL A 132 0.33 -7.03 8.42
C VAL A 132 1.72 -7.03 9.05
N LEU A 133 1.84 -7.69 10.19
CA LEU A 133 3.06 -7.74 11.00
C LEU A 133 3.16 -9.07 11.76
N GLN A 134 4.30 -9.32 12.39
CA GLN A 134 4.53 -10.55 13.17
C GLN A 134 3.66 -10.63 14.44
#